data_AF-A0A0G1QUI9-F1
#
_entry.id   AF-A0A0G1QUI9-F1
#
_cell.length_a   1.000
_cell.length_b   1.000
_cell.length_c   1.000
_cell.angle_alpha   90.00
_cell.angle_beta   90.00
_cell.angle_gamma   90.00
#
_symmetry.space_group_name_H-M   'P 1'
#
loop_
_entity.id
_entity.type
_entity.pdbx_description
1 polymer ?
#
loop_
_entity_poly.entity_id
_entity_poly.type
_entity_poly.pdbx_seq_one_letter_code
_entity_poly.pdbx_strand_id
1 'polypeptide(L)'
;MPDSPLRTLIAETQVKFTVNAFGLYAISVTASCGKSHGLKVKIDDQQFREVPPRKNIQTYDIPPAWNGNKLRGLKQTNVFLLILDEGEHIITFIPRDRVAVEAWDYRLVESPAKVSFSIENQAEDGDKRPWFTFVLVDLPLKSITAEADVAWHYLDGDDVKLIVDNKIERNPDSRLWRDWAWHAVPRQLLDGPRREQKTVTKNLASGLHYIEFWADKTPTLHQVTFDLGEFELKRIPSRNSPKWTEDFNDDTDVIILARLIFGEARNQSKEAMTGVGWVIKNRLRAKRSYFGYSYHEIILKNDHRYYQFSSFNPADPNYPVLIDPFNAADETTSKAWFEAYDVAESITADISKDPTEGATFFHSSDLSQEQFLIESVPGAIFTKRIGNILFYKDPNDA
;
A
#
# COMPACT_ATOMS: atom_id res chain seq x y z
N MET A 1 17.89 18.72 6.96
CA MET A 1 17.85 17.44 7.71
C MET A 1 16.64 17.52 8.63
N PRO A 2 15.54 16.80 8.38
CA PRO A 2 14.46 16.76 9.34
C PRO A 2 14.86 15.81 10.48
N ASP A 3 15.02 16.40 11.65
CA ASP A 3 15.01 15.90 13.03
C ASP A 3 15.62 14.53 13.42
N SER A 4 16.52 14.67 14.41
CA SER A 4 17.14 13.68 15.29
C SER A 4 16.27 12.48 15.69
N PRO A 5 16.89 11.32 16.00
CA PRO A 5 16.21 10.03 15.95
C PRO A 5 15.15 9.83 17.04
N LEU A 6 14.08 9.14 16.66
CA LEU A 6 13.09 8.54 17.54
C LEU A 6 13.74 7.39 18.35
N ARG A 7 14.56 7.74 19.34
CA ARG A 7 15.46 6.78 20.01
C ARG A 7 14.76 5.59 20.65
N THR A 8 13.54 5.76 21.15
CA THR A 8 12.76 4.65 21.69
C THR A 8 11.28 4.95 21.55
N LEU A 9 10.54 4.04 20.91
CA LEU A 9 9.09 4.14 20.77
C LEU A 9 8.42 3.07 21.62
N ILE A 10 7.35 3.47 22.32
CA ILE A 10 6.49 2.61 23.14
C ILE A 10 5.00 2.70 22.76
N ALA A 11 4.68 3.60 21.83
CA ALA A 11 3.35 3.85 21.33
C ALA A 11 3.43 4.24 19.86
N GLU A 12 2.30 4.15 19.16
CA GLU A 12 2.18 4.62 17.79
C GLU A 12 2.68 6.06 17.66
N THR A 13 3.54 6.30 16.69
CA THR A 13 4.17 7.61 16.45
C THR A 13 4.10 7.93 14.98
N GLN A 14 3.50 9.07 14.65
CA GLN A 14 3.40 9.58 13.28
C GLN A 14 4.46 10.67 13.07
N VAL A 15 5.20 10.56 11.97
CA VAL A 15 6.15 11.58 11.54
C VAL A 15 5.73 12.06 10.16
N LYS A 16 5.55 13.37 10.03
CA LYS A 16 5.25 14.04 8.77
C LYS A 16 6.54 14.33 8.02
N PHE A 17 6.53 14.17 6.71
CA PHE A 17 7.60 14.59 5.82
C PHE A 17 7.03 15.15 4.53
N THR A 18 7.78 16.02 3.86
CA THR A 18 7.33 16.66 2.62
C THR A 18 8.25 16.26 1.49
N VAL A 19 7.66 15.91 0.35
CA VAL A 19 8.39 15.70 -0.90
C VAL A 19 7.99 16.78 -1.91
N ASN A 20 8.95 17.24 -2.70
CA ASN A 20 8.80 18.44 -3.54
C ASN A 20 8.42 18.13 -5.00
N ALA A 21 8.21 16.86 -5.34
CA ALA A 21 7.84 16.44 -6.68
C ALA A 21 7.15 15.08 -6.62
N PHE A 22 6.28 14.81 -7.59
CA PHE A 22 5.81 13.46 -7.86
C PHE A 22 6.97 12.59 -8.36
N GLY A 23 7.09 11.37 -7.85
CA GLY A 23 8.10 10.43 -8.35
C GLY A 23 8.25 9.16 -7.51
N LEU A 24 9.23 8.34 -7.89
CA LEU A 24 9.63 7.18 -7.10
C LEU A 24 10.55 7.63 -5.96
N TYR A 25 10.20 7.31 -4.72
CA TYR A 25 11.00 7.62 -3.54
C TYR A 25 11.51 6.35 -2.87
N ALA A 26 12.70 6.45 -2.27
CA ALA A 26 13.24 5.46 -1.35
C ALA A 26 13.16 6.03 0.07
N ILE A 27 12.42 5.37 0.96
CA ILE A 27 12.36 5.70 2.39
C ILE A 27 13.12 4.62 3.16
N SER A 28 14.22 4.99 3.82
CA SER A 28 15.03 4.07 4.62
C SER A 28 14.67 4.19 6.09
N VAL A 29 14.59 3.07 6.80
CA VAL A 29 14.40 3.02 8.25
C VAL A 29 15.35 1.98 8.82
N THR A 30 16.16 2.35 9.82
CA THR A 30 16.98 1.43 10.60
C THR A 30 16.46 1.36 12.03
N ALA A 31 16.13 0.16 12.48
CA ALA A 31 15.63 -0.07 13.82
C ALA A 31 16.09 -1.41 14.38
N SER A 32 15.98 -1.56 15.71
CA SER A 32 16.27 -2.78 16.44
C SER A 32 15.18 -3.09 17.45
N CYS A 33 14.91 -4.39 17.64
CA CYS A 33 13.88 -4.90 18.55
C CYS A 33 14.46 -6.00 19.43
N GLY A 34 14.24 -5.89 20.75
CA GLY A 34 14.50 -6.96 21.70
C GLY A 34 13.52 -8.13 21.53
N LYS A 35 13.83 -9.28 22.14
CA LYS A 35 12.97 -10.48 22.09
C LYS A 35 11.52 -10.16 22.45
N SER A 36 10.56 -10.77 21.74
CA SER A 36 9.11 -10.55 21.87
C SER A 36 8.59 -9.17 21.42
N HIS A 37 9.43 -8.16 21.23
CA HIS A 37 9.03 -6.86 20.71
C HIS A 37 8.93 -6.88 19.18
N GLY A 38 8.35 -5.84 18.61
CA GLY A 38 8.40 -5.67 17.16
C GLY A 38 8.07 -4.28 16.69
N LEU A 39 8.42 -3.96 15.45
CA LEU A 39 8.01 -2.73 14.80
C LEU A 39 7.43 -3.08 13.43
N LYS A 40 6.35 -2.38 13.07
CA LYS A 40 5.89 -2.27 11.69
C LYS A 40 5.70 -0.79 11.36
N VAL A 41 5.66 -0.48 10.07
CA VAL A 41 5.40 0.87 9.58
C VAL A 41 4.20 0.87 8.63
N LYS A 42 3.53 2.02 8.56
CA LYS A 42 2.54 2.40 7.54
C LYS A 42 3.06 3.69 6.91
N ILE A 43 2.99 3.81 5.58
CA ILE A 43 3.39 5.03 4.86
C ILE A 43 2.16 5.53 4.12
N ASP A 44 1.70 6.74 4.46
CA ASP A 44 0.36 7.24 4.14
C ASP A 44 -0.69 6.19 4.43
N ASP A 45 -1.45 5.71 3.45
CA ASP A 45 -2.45 4.66 3.59
C ASP A 45 -1.90 3.24 3.35
N GLN A 46 -0.65 3.13 2.87
CA GLN A 46 -0.02 1.85 2.54
C GLN A 46 0.33 1.05 3.79
N GLN A 47 -0.33 -0.11 3.93
CA GLN A 47 0.02 -1.14 4.90
C GLN A 47 0.68 -2.32 4.22
N PHE A 48 1.62 -2.95 4.91
CA PHE A 48 2.37 -4.09 4.39
C PHE A 48 1.87 -5.40 5.00
N ARG A 49 1.80 -6.45 4.17
CA ARG A 49 1.36 -7.79 4.55
C ARG A 49 2.21 -8.86 3.87
N GLU A 50 2.08 -10.12 4.28
CA GLU A 50 2.80 -11.24 3.68
C GLU A 50 2.53 -11.41 2.16
N VAL A 51 3.55 -11.83 1.42
CA VAL A 51 3.50 -12.11 -0.03
C VAL A 51 3.83 -13.59 -0.28
N PRO A 52 2.92 -14.41 -0.83
CA PRO A 52 1.54 -14.09 -1.17
C PRO A 52 0.66 -13.89 0.09
N PRO A 53 -0.42 -13.11 -0.03
CA PRO A 53 -1.43 -12.95 1.03
C PRO A 53 -1.92 -14.28 1.60
N ARG A 54 -1.92 -14.40 2.93
CA ARG A 54 -2.55 -15.50 3.67
C ARG A 54 -3.94 -15.10 4.15
N LYS A 55 -4.73 -16.10 4.58
CA LYS A 55 -6.08 -15.87 5.14
C LYS A 55 -6.04 -14.94 6.36
N ASN A 56 -5.09 -15.16 7.27
CA ASN A 56 -4.91 -14.36 8.47
C ASN A 56 -3.71 -13.42 8.28
N ILE A 57 -3.96 -12.12 8.33
CA ILE A 57 -2.96 -11.08 8.10
C ILE A 57 -1.86 -11.19 9.17
N GLN A 58 -0.62 -11.32 8.71
CA GLN A 58 0.56 -11.20 9.56
C GLN A 58 1.01 -9.75 9.57
N THR A 59 1.26 -9.20 10.77
CA THR A 59 1.59 -7.76 10.92
C THR A 59 2.99 -7.50 11.46
N TYR A 60 3.58 -8.44 12.21
CA TYR A 60 4.93 -8.33 12.78
C TYR A 60 5.83 -9.52 12.42
N ASP A 61 5.32 -10.46 11.63
CA ASP A 61 6.06 -11.59 11.08
C ASP A 61 6.00 -11.57 9.56
N ILE A 62 6.36 -10.42 9.01
CA ILE A 62 6.49 -10.15 7.58
C ILE A 62 7.89 -9.55 7.34
N PRO A 63 8.44 -9.65 6.13
CA PRO A 63 9.79 -9.14 5.83
C PRO A 63 10.04 -7.69 6.27
N PRO A 64 9.15 -6.71 5.99
CA PRO A 64 9.39 -5.32 6.38
C PRO A 64 9.06 -5.00 7.86
N ALA A 65 8.84 -6.02 8.70
CA ALA A 65 8.69 -5.83 10.13
C ALA A 65 9.99 -6.17 10.87
N TRP A 66 10.35 -5.34 11.84
CA TRP A 66 11.46 -5.62 12.75
C TRP A 66 10.98 -6.60 13.81
N ASN A 67 11.16 -7.88 13.57
CA ASN A 67 10.72 -8.92 14.49
C ASN A 67 11.79 -9.22 15.54
N GLY A 68 11.51 -8.88 16.80
CA GLY A 68 12.46 -9.03 17.90
C GLY A 68 12.91 -10.46 18.20
N ASN A 69 12.11 -11.48 17.84
CA ASN A 69 12.54 -12.87 17.98
C ASN A 69 13.60 -13.27 16.94
N LYS A 70 13.56 -12.64 15.76
CA LYS A 70 14.57 -12.83 14.70
C LYS A 70 15.79 -11.95 14.92
N LEU A 71 15.59 -10.69 15.33
CA LEU A 71 16.65 -9.69 15.48
C LEU A 71 17.43 -9.81 16.78
N ARG A 72 16.76 -10.16 17.89
CA ARG A 72 17.37 -10.28 19.22
C ARG A 72 18.19 -9.05 19.64
N GLY A 73 17.71 -7.86 19.29
CA GLY A 73 18.35 -6.58 19.59
C GLY A 73 19.30 -6.06 18.50
N LEU A 74 19.59 -6.85 17.47
CA LEU A 74 20.41 -6.41 16.33
C LEU A 74 19.59 -5.58 15.34
N LYS A 75 20.28 -4.78 14.53
CA LYS A 75 19.70 -3.81 13.62
C LYS A 75 19.25 -4.46 12.31
N GLN A 76 18.10 -4.02 11.83
CA GLN A 76 17.66 -4.26 10.47
C GLN A 76 17.35 -2.92 9.80
N THR A 77 17.67 -2.81 8.52
CA THR A 77 17.34 -1.64 7.70
C THR A 77 16.34 -2.02 6.62
N ASN A 78 15.21 -1.34 6.60
CA ASN A 78 14.19 -1.52 5.58
C ASN A 78 14.16 -0.30 4.66
N VAL A 79 14.13 -0.55 3.35
CA VAL A 79 14.06 0.49 2.33
C VAL A 79 12.78 0.29 1.52
N PHE A 80 11.87 1.25 1.60
CA PHE A 80 10.60 1.24 0.90
C PHE A 80 10.74 2.05 -0.39
N LEU A 81 10.54 1.40 -1.53
CA LEU A 81 10.46 2.00 -2.85
C LEU A 81 8.99 2.10 -3.26
N LEU A 82 8.49 3.33 -3.31
CA LEU A 82 7.09 3.63 -3.57
C LEU A 82 6.95 4.98 -4.27
N ILE A 83 5.89 5.10 -5.06
CA ILE A 83 5.54 6.34 -5.75
C ILE A 83 4.86 7.26 -4.74
N LEU A 84 5.33 8.51 -4.66
CA LEU A 84 4.72 9.56 -3.82
C LEU A 84 4.35 10.76 -4.70
N ASP A 85 3.27 11.43 -4.30
CA ASP A 85 2.86 12.71 -4.85
C ASP A 85 3.69 13.86 -4.31
N GLU A 86 3.69 15.01 -4.98
CA GLU A 86 4.19 16.23 -4.34
C GLU A 86 3.30 16.59 -3.14
N GLY A 87 3.91 16.86 -1.98
CA GLY A 87 3.19 17.31 -0.80
C GLY A 87 3.63 16.64 0.50
N GLU A 88 2.75 16.73 1.51
CA GLU A 88 2.95 16.16 2.85
C GLU A 88 2.53 14.69 2.88
N HIS A 89 3.40 13.87 3.47
CA HIS A 89 3.23 12.44 3.69
C HIS A 89 3.47 12.10 5.16
N ILE A 90 3.00 10.92 5.57
CA ILE A 90 3.14 10.44 6.94
C ILE A 90 3.76 9.06 6.95
N ILE A 91 4.84 8.89 7.71
CA ILE A 91 5.29 7.58 8.17
C ILE A 91 4.79 7.34 9.59
N THR A 92 4.04 6.25 9.77
CA THR A 92 3.50 5.83 11.07
C THR A 92 4.29 4.63 11.57
N PHE A 93 5.00 4.80 12.68
CA PHE A 93 5.70 3.76 13.40
C PHE A 93 4.77 3.12 14.44
N ILE A 94 4.57 1.81 14.36
CA ILE A 94 3.62 1.08 15.21
C ILE A 94 4.37 0.01 16.01
N PRO A 95 4.93 0.36 17.19
CA PRO A 95 5.66 -0.58 18.01
C PRO A 95 4.72 -1.60 18.67
N ARG A 96 5.22 -2.83 18.81
CA ARG A 96 4.75 -3.82 19.78
C ARG A 96 5.72 -3.76 20.95
N ASP A 97 5.25 -3.19 22.05
CA ASP A 97 6.03 -2.87 23.25
C ASP A 97 7.11 -1.81 22.96
N ARG A 98 8.40 -2.13 23.15
CA ARG A 98 9.50 -1.16 23.09
C ARG A 98 10.43 -1.43 21.91
N VAL A 99 10.68 -0.42 21.09
CA VAL A 99 11.58 -0.52 19.92
C VAL A 99 12.56 0.65 19.91
N ALA A 100 13.73 0.47 19.31
CA ALA A 100 14.65 1.57 19.04
C ALA A 100 14.65 1.88 17.53
N VAL A 101 14.23 3.08 17.15
CA VAL A 101 14.39 3.59 15.77
C VAL A 101 15.64 4.45 15.74
N GLU A 102 16.66 3.99 15.06
CA GLU A 102 18.00 4.59 15.12
C GLU A 102 18.17 5.67 14.08
N ALA A 103 17.63 5.44 12.89
CA ALA A 103 17.67 6.38 11.78
C ALA A 103 16.47 6.12 10.86
N TRP A 104 16.03 7.19 10.21
CA TRP A 104 15.21 7.07 9.02
C TRP A 104 15.49 8.27 8.11
N ASP A 105 15.35 8.07 6.80
CA ASP A 105 15.52 9.10 5.80
C ASP A 105 14.64 8.80 4.57
N TYR A 106 14.63 9.74 3.63
CA TYR A 106 14.01 9.53 2.33
C TYR A 106 14.76 10.28 1.24
N ARG A 107 14.69 9.77 0.00
CA ARG A 107 15.26 10.41 -1.19
C ARG A 107 14.44 10.12 -2.44
N LEU A 108 14.44 11.07 -3.37
CA LEU A 108 13.94 10.85 -4.72
C LEU A 108 14.88 9.89 -5.47
N VAL A 109 14.30 8.98 -6.25
CA VAL A 109 15.03 8.08 -7.15
C VAL A 109 15.11 8.72 -8.53
N GLU A 110 16.31 9.18 -8.90
CA GLU A 110 16.54 9.90 -10.17
C GLU A 110 16.41 9.00 -11.41
N SER A 111 16.70 7.70 -11.28
CA SER A 111 16.64 6.73 -12.37
C SER A 111 15.70 5.57 -12.00
N PRO A 112 14.38 5.70 -12.20
CA PRO A 112 13.41 4.70 -11.75
C PRO A 112 13.61 3.31 -12.36
N ALA A 113 14.00 3.22 -13.64
CA ALA A 113 14.23 1.93 -14.31
C ALA A 113 15.37 1.11 -13.68
N LYS A 114 16.35 1.78 -13.06
CA LYS A 114 17.50 1.13 -12.43
C LYS A 114 17.90 1.85 -11.14
N VAL A 115 17.51 1.27 -10.01
CA VAL A 115 17.68 1.87 -8.69
C VAL A 115 18.89 1.27 -8.00
N SER A 116 19.90 2.08 -7.73
CA SER A 116 21.12 1.66 -7.02
C SER A 116 21.23 2.27 -5.63
N PHE A 117 21.71 1.47 -4.69
CA PHE A 117 22.03 1.83 -3.30
C PHE A 117 23.50 1.51 -3.04
N SER A 118 24.29 2.53 -2.69
CA SER A 118 25.61 2.35 -2.07
C SER A 118 25.38 2.23 -0.57
N ILE A 119 25.64 1.04 -0.03
CA ILE A 119 25.27 0.65 1.33
C ILE A 119 26.48 0.72 2.26
N GLU A 120 27.60 0.13 1.84
CA GLU A 120 28.86 0.08 2.62
C GLU A 120 28.64 -0.24 4.11
N ASN A 121 27.84 -1.28 4.38
CA ASN A 121 27.45 -1.66 5.74
C ASN A 121 28.01 -3.03 6.10
N GLN A 122 28.69 -3.12 7.25
CA GLN A 122 29.06 -4.40 7.87
C GLN A 122 27.97 -4.83 8.86
N ALA A 123 27.52 -6.07 8.78
CA ALA A 123 26.55 -6.62 9.71
C ALA A 123 27.14 -6.74 11.13
N GLU A 124 26.32 -6.47 12.14
CA GLU A 124 26.64 -6.83 13.52
C GLU A 124 26.64 -8.36 13.68
N ASP A 125 27.61 -8.90 14.44
CA ASP A 125 27.77 -10.33 14.69
C ASP A 125 26.46 -10.94 15.24
N GLY A 126 25.89 -11.87 14.49
CA GLY A 126 24.64 -12.53 14.80
C GLY A 126 24.46 -13.83 14.01
N ASP A 127 23.45 -14.59 14.38
CA ASP A 127 23.15 -15.89 13.78
C ASP A 127 21.91 -15.77 12.87
N LYS A 128 22.12 -15.93 11.57
CA LYS A 128 21.09 -16.16 10.53
C LYS A 128 19.84 -15.29 10.69
N ARG A 129 20.01 -13.98 10.59
CA ARG A 129 18.95 -13.01 10.87
C ARG A 129 18.68 -12.08 9.69
N PRO A 130 17.49 -11.45 9.63
CA PRO A 130 17.26 -10.32 8.74
C PRO A 130 18.28 -9.21 8.98
N TRP A 131 18.69 -8.56 7.90
CA TRP A 131 19.65 -7.46 7.92
C TRP A 131 19.19 -6.29 7.06
N PHE A 132 18.94 -6.52 5.78
CA PHE A 132 18.27 -5.54 4.90
C PHE A 132 16.98 -6.12 4.33
N THR A 133 15.96 -5.28 4.17
CA THR A 133 14.77 -5.62 3.40
C THR A 133 14.39 -4.47 2.49
N PHE A 134 14.29 -4.75 1.20
CA PHE A 134 13.78 -3.80 0.22
C PHE A 134 12.33 -4.17 -0.10
N VAL A 135 11.47 -3.16 -0.06
CA VAL A 135 10.03 -3.28 -0.32
C VAL A 135 9.73 -2.52 -1.59
N LEU A 136 9.33 -3.24 -2.64
CA LEU A 136 8.88 -2.66 -3.90
C LEU A 136 7.35 -2.57 -3.86
N VAL A 137 6.79 -1.37 -3.93
CA VAL A 137 5.33 -1.14 -3.87
C VAL A 137 4.79 -0.81 -5.25
N ASP A 138 4.07 -1.77 -5.84
CA ASP A 138 3.53 -1.70 -7.20
C ASP A 138 4.60 -1.46 -8.28
N LEU A 139 5.76 -2.09 -8.09
CA LEU A 139 6.89 -1.98 -9.01
C LEU A 139 7.25 -3.36 -9.57
N PRO A 140 7.63 -3.44 -10.86
CA PRO A 140 8.16 -4.66 -11.43
C PRO A 140 9.57 -4.95 -10.94
N LEU A 141 10.07 -6.18 -11.15
CA LEU A 141 11.45 -6.54 -10.85
C LEU A 141 12.03 -7.48 -11.91
N LYS A 142 12.92 -6.97 -12.76
CA LYS A 142 13.64 -7.77 -13.76
C LYS A 142 14.79 -8.52 -13.12
N SER A 143 15.69 -7.81 -12.43
CA SER A 143 16.83 -8.43 -11.78
C SER A 143 17.32 -7.67 -10.55
N ILE A 144 18.07 -8.38 -9.71
CA ILE A 144 18.76 -7.85 -8.54
C ILE A 144 20.25 -8.08 -8.76
N THR A 145 21.06 -7.04 -8.68
CA THR A 145 22.52 -7.16 -8.61
C THR A 145 22.98 -6.69 -7.24
N ALA A 146 23.70 -7.53 -6.51
CA ALA A 146 24.23 -7.16 -5.20
C ALA A 146 25.70 -7.55 -5.08
N GLU A 147 26.45 -6.77 -4.32
CA GLU A 147 27.87 -6.98 -4.03
C GLU A 147 28.08 -7.10 -2.53
N ALA A 148 28.70 -8.19 -2.10
CA ALA A 148 28.99 -8.47 -0.71
C ALA A 148 30.38 -9.06 -0.51
N ASP A 149 30.96 -8.76 0.65
CA ASP A 149 32.21 -9.32 1.15
C ASP A 149 31.93 -10.31 2.27
N VAL A 150 32.57 -11.47 2.18
CA VAL A 150 32.50 -12.54 3.20
C VAL A 150 33.91 -12.99 3.59
N ALA A 151 34.14 -13.22 4.88
CA ALA A 151 35.38 -13.74 5.42
C ALA A 151 35.16 -14.97 6.32
N TRP A 152 36.16 -15.83 6.37
CA TRP A 152 36.16 -16.97 7.28
C TRP A 152 36.80 -16.58 8.63
N HIS A 153 36.17 -16.99 9.72
CA HIS A 153 36.59 -16.75 11.09
C HIS A 153 36.93 -18.07 11.80
N TYR A 154 37.24 -18.03 13.10
CA TYR A 154 37.54 -19.27 13.82
C TYR A 154 36.29 -20.17 13.94
N LEU A 155 36.28 -21.27 13.19
CA LEU A 155 35.25 -22.33 13.13
C LEU A 155 33.89 -21.94 12.50
N ASP A 156 33.75 -20.71 12.02
CA ASP A 156 32.53 -20.21 11.39
C ASP A 156 32.87 -19.10 10.40
N GLY A 157 31.96 -18.72 9.51
CA GLY A 157 32.22 -17.73 8.47
C GLY A 157 31.05 -16.81 8.18
N ASP A 158 31.34 -15.69 7.52
CA ASP A 158 30.31 -14.77 7.07
C ASP A 158 29.49 -15.38 5.93
N ASP A 159 28.16 -15.35 6.06
CA ASP A 159 27.25 -15.80 5.01
C ASP A 159 26.15 -14.75 4.76
N VAL A 160 25.75 -14.60 3.49
CA VAL A 160 24.63 -13.73 3.09
C VAL A 160 23.62 -14.55 2.29
N LYS A 161 22.37 -14.53 2.75
CA LYS A 161 21.23 -15.17 2.09
C LYS A 161 20.37 -14.11 1.43
N LEU A 162 19.98 -14.39 0.19
CA LEU A 162 19.02 -13.58 -0.58
C LEU A 162 17.68 -14.31 -0.64
N ILE A 163 16.60 -13.61 -0.31
CA ILE A 163 15.23 -14.13 -0.36
C ILE A 163 14.40 -13.15 -1.19
N VAL A 164 13.64 -13.65 -2.16
CA VAL A 164 12.71 -12.85 -2.97
C VAL A 164 11.32 -13.46 -2.85
N ASP A 165 10.36 -12.69 -2.37
CA ASP A 165 8.96 -13.12 -2.17
C ASP A 165 8.85 -14.49 -1.46
N ASN A 166 9.49 -14.59 -0.30
CA ASN A 166 9.59 -15.81 0.53
C ASN A 166 10.30 -17.01 -0.13
N LYS A 167 10.95 -16.83 -1.30
CA LYS A 167 11.75 -17.87 -1.95
C LYS A 167 13.22 -17.58 -1.76
N ILE A 168 13.96 -18.55 -1.21
CA ILE A 168 15.41 -18.45 -1.05
C ILE A 168 16.08 -18.59 -2.42
N GLU A 169 16.97 -17.66 -2.74
CA GLU A 169 17.85 -17.74 -3.89
C GLU A 169 18.99 -18.70 -3.60
N ARG A 170 18.90 -19.89 -4.18
CA ARG A 170 19.86 -20.96 -3.92
C ARG A 170 21.17 -20.72 -4.66
N ASN A 171 22.26 -21.04 -4.00
CA ASN A 171 23.60 -21.06 -4.57
C ASN A 171 23.80 -22.35 -5.39
N PRO A 172 23.92 -22.27 -6.73
CA PRO A 172 24.11 -23.46 -7.56
C PRO A 172 25.51 -24.06 -7.41
N ASP A 173 26.49 -23.29 -6.93
CA ASP A 173 27.90 -23.67 -6.90
C ASP A 173 28.27 -24.45 -5.62
N SER A 174 27.36 -24.58 -4.66
CA SER A 174 27.61 -25.32 -3.42
C SER A 174 26.41 -26.12 -2.91
N ARG A 175 26.66 -27.38 -2.54
CA ARG A 175 25.69 -28.23 -1.84
C ARG A 175 25.64 -27.97 -0.33
N LEU A 176 26.75 -27.51 0.24
CA LEU A 176 26.88 -27.22 1.68
C LEU A 176 26.22 -25.88 2.03
N TRP A 177 26.48 -24.85 1.22
CA TRP A 177 25.95 -23.49 1.38
C TRP A 177 24.80 -23.20 0.40
N ARG A 178 23.95 -24.20 0.15
CA ARG A 178 22.91 -24.13 -0.89
C ARG A 178 21.93 -22.97 -0.72
N ASP A 179 21.70 -22.53 0.51
CA ASP A 179 20.74 -21.47 0.87
C ASP A 179 21.45 -20.13 1.18
N TRP A 180 22.75 -20.03 0.88
CA TRP A 180 23.58 -18.86 1.10
C TRP A 180 24.18 -18.39 -0.23
N ALA A 181 23.63 -17.27 -0.73
CA ALA A 181 24.04 -16.69 -1.99
C ALA A 181 25.51 -16.25 -1.95
N TRP A 182 25.98 -15.71 -0.82
CA TRP A 182 27.40 -15.52 -0.51
C TRP A 182 27.73 -16.32 0.74
N HIS A 183 28.92 -16.90 0.76
CA HIS A 183 29.37 -17.67 1.91
C HIS A 183 30.89 -17.64 2.02
N ALA A 184 31.37 -17.78 3.23
CA ALA A 184 32.78 -17.93 3.51
C ALA A 184 33.22 -19.41 3.42
N VAL A 185 34.53 -19.63 3.25
CA VAL A 185 35.16 -20.95 3.26
C VAL A 185 36.49 -20.90 4.00
N PRO A 186 36.92 -21.99 4.69
CA PRO A 186 38.14 -22.00 5.52
C PRO A 186 39.41 -21.49 4.83
N ARG A 187 39.52 -21.68 3.52
CA ARG A 187 40.69 -21.26 2.72
C ARG A 187 40.92 -19.75 2.76
N GLN A 188 39.89 -18.94 3.03
CA GLN A 188 39.99 -17.49 3.16
C GLN A 188 40.86 -17.03 4.33
N LEU A 189 41.22 -17.91 5.28
CA LEU A 189 42.25 -17.62 6.27
C LEU A 189 43.63 -17.33 5.64
N LEU A 190 43.87 -17.82 4.42
CA LEU A 190 45.08 -17.58 3.64
C LEU A 190 44.82 -16.55 2.51
N ASP A 191 43.72 -16.71 1.79
CA ASP A 191 43.42 -15.91 0.59
C ASP A 191 42.82 -14.52 0.93
N GLY A 192 42.38 -14.31 2.18
CA GLY A 192 41.68 -13.11 2.62
C GLY A 192 40.17 -13.13 2.35
N PRO A 193 39.46 -12.05 2.73
CA PRO A 193 38.03 -11.87 2.44
C PRO A 193 37.75 -11.92 0.94
N ARG A 194 36.57 -12.40 0.57
CA ARG A 194 36.14 -12.51 -0.83
C ARG A 194 35.01 -11.53 -1.10
N ARG A 195 35.27 -10.59 -2.01
CA ARG A 195 34.28 -9.68 -2.59
C ARG A 195 33.66 -10.30 -3.82
N GLU A 196 32.33 -10.41 -3.84
CA GLU A 196 31.60 -10.96 -4.99
C GLU A 196 30.36 -10.16 -5.31
N GLN A 197 30.21 -9.87 -6.60
CA GLN A 197 28.97 -9.38 -7.18
C GLN A 197 28.19 -10.55 -7.78
N LYS A 198 26.88 -10.62 -7.49
CA LYS A 198 25.97 -11.60 -8.10
C LYS A 198 24.74 -10.89 -8.65
N THR A 199 24.25 -11.41 -9.77
CA THR A 199 23.01 -10.95 -10.41
C THR A 199 22.00 -12.09 -10.48
N VAL A 200 20.77 -11.82 -10.04
CA VAL A 200 19.66 -12.77 -10.06
C VAL A 200 18.50 -12.19 -10.86
N THR A 201 18.10 -12.88 -11.91
CA THR A 201 16.92 -12.52 -12.72
C THR A 201 15.64 -13.07 -12.09
N LYS A 202 14.59 -12.25 -12.04
CA LYS A 202 13.28 -12.60 -11.48
C LYS A 202 12.11 -12.43 -12.44
N ASN A 203 12.12 -11.36 -13.25
CA ASN A 203 11.05 -11.02 -14.18
C ASN A 203 9.65 -11.00 -13.53
N LEU A 204 9.53 -10.37 -12.37
CA LEU A 204 8.25 -10.17 -11.69
C LEU A 204 7.50 -8.99 -12.34
N ALA A 205 6.19 -9.15 -12.50
CA ALA A 205 5.28 -8.07 -12.90
C ALA A 205 5.15 -7.03 -11.77
N SER A 206 4.55 -5.88 -12.04
CA SER A 206 4.28 -4.89 -10.99
C SER A 206 3.43 -5.49 -9.86
N GLY A 207 3.84 -5.21 -8.63
CA GLY A 207 3.17 -5.67 -7.44
C GLY A 207 3.95 -5.34 -6.18
N LEU A 208 3.52 -5.93 -5.06
CA LEU A 208 4.25 -5.84 -3.79
C LEU A 208 5.29 -6.95 -3.73
N HIS A 209 6.58 -6.58 -3.74
CA HIS A 209 7.68 -7.53 -3.64
C HIS A 209 8.59 -7.26 -2.45
N TYR A 210 9.09 -8.33 -1.84
CA TYR A 210 10.05 -8.27 -0.75
C TYR A 210 11.37 -8.92 -1.15
N ILE A 211 12.45 -8.17 -1.00
CA ILE A 211 13.82 -8.64 -1.23
C ILE A 211 14.58 -8.54 0.09
N GLU A 212 14.89 -9.67 0.69
CA GLU A 212 15.57 -9.74 1.98
C GLU A 212 17.01 -10.19 1.81
N PHE A 213 17.92 -9.50 2.51
CA PHE A 213 19.27 -9.96 2.77
C PHE A 213 19.34 -10.36 4.24
N TRP A 214 19.68 -11.62 4.48
CA TRP A 214 19.94 -12.16 5.81
C TRP A 214 21.43 -12.37 6.00
N ALA A 215 21.94 -12.01 7.18
CA ALA A 215 23.34 -12.15 7.53
C ALA A 215 23.55 -13.26 8.56
N ASP A 216 24.65 -13.97 8.42
CA ASP A 216 25.28 -14.79 9.46
C ASP A 216 26.68 -14.23 9.70
N LYS A 217 27.06 -14.04 10.97
CA LYS A 217 28.28 -13.32 11.39
C LYS A 217 28.31 -11.86 10.94
N THR A 218 29.39 -11.43 10.29
CA THR A 218 29.74 -10.02 10.05
C THR A 218 30.05 -9.71 8.57
N PRO A 219 29.27 -10.20 7.58
CA PRO A 219 29.48 -9.87 6.17
C PRO A 219 29.34 -8.37 5.94
N THR A 220 29.91 -7.88 4.85
CA THR A 220 29.71 -6.50 4.39
C THR A 220 28.91 -6.47 3.10
N LEU A 221 27.92 -5.58 3.00
CA LEU A 221 27.09 -5.36 1.82
C LEU A 221 27.45 -4.00 1.26
N HIS A 222 28.03 -3.99 0.06
CA HIS A 222 28.57 -2.79 -0.57
C HIS A 222 27.52 -2.09 -1.40
N GLN A 223 26.84 -2.84 -2.25
CA GLN A 223 25.90 -2.29 -3.21
C GLN A 223 24.73 -3.23 -3.44
N VAL A 224 23.54 -2.66 -3.63
CA VAL A 224 22.38 -3.35 -4.19
C VAL A 224 21.79 -2.50 -5.31
N THR A 225 21.51 -3.12 -6.44
CA THR A 225 20.88 -2.51 -7.61
C THR A 225 19.68 -3.33 -8.04
N PHE A 226 18.54 -2.67 -8.23
CA PHE A 226 17.34 -3.23 -8.81
C PHE A 226 17.18 -2.75 -10.23
N ASP A 227 17.08 -3.69 -11.16
CA ASP A 227 16.60 -3.42 -12.51
C ASP A 227 15.08 -3.62 -12.50
N LEU A 228 14.35 -2.51 -12.55
CA LEU A 228 12.88 -2.51 -12.64
C LEU A 228 12.43 -2.60 -14.11
N GLY A 229 13.34 -2.38 -15.06
CA GLY A 229 13.02 -2.27 -16.48
C GLY A 229 12.21 -1.02 -16.80
N GLU A 230 11.65 -0.98 -18.01
CA GLU A 230 10.74 0.09 -18.43
C GLU A 230 9.37 -0.08 -17.74
N PHE A 231 8.93 0.96 -17.05
CA PHE A 231 7.58 1.08 -16.50
C PHE A 231 7.18 2.55 -16.42
N GLU A 232 5.88 2.82 -16.42
CA GLU A 232 5.35 4.16 -16.24
C GLU A 232 5.10 4.42 -14.75
N LEU A 233 5.59 5.55 -14.26
CA LEU A 233 5.18 6.04 -12.94
C LEU A 233 3.75 6.54 -13.06
N LYS A 234 2.83 5.79 -12.46
CA LYS A 234 1.43 6.17 -12.38
C LYS A 234 1.12 6.67 -10.98
N ARG A 235 0.48 7.83 -10.93
CA ARG A 235 -0.10 8.35 -9.71
C ARG A 235 -1.34 7.53 -9.38
N ILE A 236 -1.54 7.20 -8.12
CA ILE A 236 -2.76 6.55 -7.63
C ILE A 236 -3.41 7.52 -6.65
N PRO A 237 -4.64 8.01 -6.91
CA PRO A 237 -5.31 8.90 -5.98
C PRO A 237 -5.46 8.27 -4.59
N SER A 238 -5.32 9.08 -3.55
CA SER A 238 -5.36 8.66 -2.15
C SER A 238 -6.30 9.52 -1.33
N ARG A 239 -6.50 9.16 -0.06
CA ARG A 239 -7.32 9.95 0.88
C ARG A 239 -6.84 11.40 0.97
N ASN A 240 -5.52 11.60 1.00
CA ASN A 240 -4.89 12.91 1.21
C ASN A 240 -4.41 13.55 -0.10
N SER A 241 -4.46 12.84 -1.22
CA SER A 241 -4.18 13.36 -2.55
C SER A 241 -5.24 12.82 -3.53
N PRO A 242 -6.48 13.34 -3.47
CA PRO A 242 -7.62 12.75 -4.17
C PRO A 242 -7.78 13.24 -5.59
N LYS A 243 -6.89 14.10 -6.09
CA LYS A 243 -6.95 14.60 -7.46
C LYS A 243 -7.03 13.44 -8.44
N TRP A 244 -7.83 13.56 -9.49
CA TRP A 244 -8.00 12.55 -10.52
C TRP A 244 -6.80 12.52 -11.46
N THR A 245 -6.51 11.34 -12.01
CA THR A 245 -5.35 11.08 -12.89
C THR A 245 -5.72 11.02 -14.36
N GLU A 246 -6.89 11.55 -14.74
CA GLU A 246 -7.46 11.46 -16.08
C GLU A 246 -8.03 10.07 -16.45
N ASP A 247 -7.90 9.08 -15.56
CA ASP A 247 -8.57 7.78 -15.67
C ASP A 247 -9.17 7.35 -14.32
N PHE A 248 -10.48 7.15 -14.26
CA PHE A 248 -11.13 6.64 -13.04
C PHE A 248 -10.81 5.17 -12.76
N ASN A 249 -10.25 4.43 -13.73
CA ASN A 249 -9.81 3.05 -13.49
C ASN A 249 -8.49 2.96 -12.71
N ASP A 250 -7.78 4.08 -12.54
CA ASP A 250 -6.62 4.16 -11.64
C ASP A 250 -7.04 4.28 -10.16
N ASP A 251 -8.29 4.68 -9.89
CA ASP A 251 -8.79 4.76 -8.52
C ASP A 251 -8.85 3.34 -7.91
N THR A 252 -8.51 3.23 -6.62
CA THR A 252 -8.81 1.99 -5.88
C THR A 252 -10.31 1.85 -5.67
N ASP A 253 -10.80 0.64 -5.36
CA ASP A 253 -12.21 0.41 -4.99
C ASP A 253 -12.69 1.37 -3.88
N VAL A 254 -11.82 1.73 -2.93
CA VAL A 254 -12.11 2.69 -1.87
C VAL A 254 -12.27 4.10 -2.45
N ILE A 255 -11.35 4.53 -3.31
CA ILE A 255 -11.38 5.90 -3.87
C ILE A 255 -12.57 6.08 -4.80
N ILE A 256 -12.83 5.15 -5.72
CA ILE A 256 -13.93 5.29 -6.67
C ILE A 256 -15.28 5.32 -5.93
N LEU A 257 -15.42 4.52 -4.86
CA LEU A 257 -16.58 4.54 -3.99
C LEU A 257 -16.66 5.84 -3.18
N ALA A 258 -15.54 6.35 -2.67
CA ALA A 258 -15.48 7.62 -1.95
C ALA A 258 -15.89 8.78 -2.85
N ARG A 259 -15.41 8.83 -4.10
CA ARG A 259 -15.83 9.81 -5.11
C ARG A 259 -17.33 9.76 -5.31
N LEU A 260 -17.92 8.58 -5.52
CA LEU A 260 -19.36 8.46 -5.65
C LEU A 260 -20.09 9.02 -4.42
N ILE A 261 -19.74 8.55 -3.22
CA ILE A 261 -20.41 8.98 -1.98
C ILE A 261 -20.30 10.51 -1.81
N PHE A 262 -19.13 11.07 -2.12
CA PHE A 262 -18.89 12.50 -2.07
C PHE A 262 -19.72 13.25 -3.14
N GLY A 263 -19.74 12.78 -4.39
CA GLY A 263 -20.51 13.37 -5.47
C GLY A 263 -22.01 13.43 -5.19
N GLU A 264 -22.55 12.33 -4.64
CA GLU A 264 -24.00 12.14 -4.44
C GLU A 264 -24.49 12.62 -3.06
N ALA A 265 -23.63 12.65 -2.04
CA ALA A 265 -24.04 12.84 -0.66
C ALA A 265 -23.11 13.70 0.21
N ARG A 266 -22.17 14.48 -0.35
CA ARG A 266 -21.26 15.36 0.45
C ARG A 266 -21.96 16.32 1.42
N ASN A 267 -23.19 16.74 1.10
CA ASN A 267 -24.00 17.65 1.91
C ASN A 267 -24.99 16.93 2.85
N GLN A 268 -24.87 15.60 3.01
CA GLN A 268 -25.77 14.78 3.82
C GLN A 268 -25.06 14.27 5.09
N SER A 269 -25.83 13.64 5.98
CA SER A 269 -25.26 13.01 7.18
C SER A 269 -24.42 11.77 6.84
N LYS A 270 -23.51 11.39 7.75
CA LYS A 270 -22.74 10.14 7.66
C LYS A 270 -23.59 8.90 7.38
N GLU A 271 -24.78 8.81 7.98
CA GLU A 271 -25.70 7.69 7.78
C GLU A 271 -26.24 7.66 6.35
N ALA A 272 -26.57 8.82 5.77
CA ALA A 272 -27.01 8.93 4.38
C ALA A 272 -25.87 8.62 3.39
N MET A 273 -24.65 9.12 3.65
CA MET A 273 -23.44 8.75 2.91
C MET A 273 -23.21 7.22 2.94
N THR A 274 -23.36 6.63 4.12
CA THR A 274 -23.26 5.17 4.30
C THR A 274 -24.31 4.45 3.49
N GLY A 275 -25.55 4.97 3.45
CA GLY A 275 -26.61 4.42 2.61
C GLY A 275 -26.29 4.43 1.12
N VAL A 276 -25.76 5.54 0.59
CA VAL A 276 -25.33 5.64 -0.81
C VAL A 276 -24.24 4.62 -1.13
N GLY A 277 -23.22 4.49 -0.27
CA GLY A 277 -22.18 3.48 -0.46
C GLY A 277 -22.71 2.05 -0.41
N TRP A 278 -23.67 1.77 0.46
CA TRP A 278 -24.30 0.45 0.58
C TRP A 278 -25.12 0.06 -0.64
N VAL A 279 -25.74 1.02 -1.34
CA VAL A 279 -26.42 0.74 -2.61
C VAL A 279 -25.45 0.10 -3.62
N ILE A 280 -24.21 0.59 -3.73
CA ILE A 280 -23.21 0.00 -4.63
C ILE A 280 -22.81 -1.39 -4.17
N LYS A 281 -22.57 -1.57 -2.88
CA LYS A 281 -22.23 -2.88 -2.32
C LYS A 281 -23.36 -3.90 -2.50
N ASN A 282 -24.61 -3.47 -2.39
CA ASN A 282 -25.78 -4.31 -2.63
C ASN A 282 -25.91 -4.68 -4.12
N ARG A 283 -25.68 -3.74 -5.04
CA ARG A 283 -25.58 -4.02 -6.48
C ARG A 283 -24.49 -5.05 -6.80
N LEU A 284 -23.30 -4.89 -6.21
CA LEU A 284 -22.18 -5.83 -6.35
C LEU A 284 -22.53 -7.23 -5.83
N ARG A 285 -23.21 -7.30 -4.67
CA ARG A 285 -23.67 -8.56 -4.07
C ARG A 285 -24.77 -9.24 -4.88
N ALA A 286 -25.65 -8.48 -5.53
CA ALA A 286 -26.70 -9.01 -6.38
C ALA A 286 -26.15 -9.74 -7.61
N LYS A 287 -24.92 -9.40 -8.07
CA LYS A 287 -24.23 -10.02 -9.20
C LYS A 287 -25.10 -10.08 -10.47
N ARG A 288 -25.90 -9.04 -10.70
CA ARG A 288 -26.75 -8.92 -11.88
C ARG A 288 -25.99 -8.18 -12.97
N SER A 289 -26.01 -8.72 -14.19
CA SER A 289 -25.28 -8.16 -15.34
C SER A 289 -25.62 -6.70 -15.63
N TYR A 290 -26.88 -6.30 -15.40
CA TYR A 290 -27.31 -4.92 -15.62
C TYR A 290 -26.87 -3.95 -14.51
N PHE A 291 -26.29 -4.43 -13.40
CA PHE A 291 -25.57 -3.56 -12.47
C PHE A 291 -24.08 -3.51 -12.80
N GLY A 292 -23.43 -4.67 -12.98
CA GLY A 292 -21.98 -4.80 -13.11
C GLY A 292 -21.40 -5.69 -12.02
N TYR A 293 -20.11 -6.05 -12.14
CA TYR A 293 -19.44 -7.03 -11.30
C TYR A 293 -18.27 -6.49 -10.49
N SER A 294 -17.98 -5.19 -10.60
CA SER A 294 -16.98 -4.47 -9.80
C SER A 294 -17.52 -3.10 -9.38
N TYR A 295 -16.88 -2.46 -8.40
CA TYR A 295 -17.21 -1.08 -8.03
C TYR A 295 -17.10 -0.15 -9.24
N HIS A 296 -16.02 -0.25 -10.00
CA HIS A 296 -15.78 0.52 -11.22
C HIS A 296 -16.88 0.31 -12.27
N GLU A 297 -17.24 -0.94 -12.59
CA GLU A 297 -18.28 -1.23 -13.58
C GLU A 297 -19.65 -0.66 -13.17
N ILE A 298 -20.00 -0.72 -11.89
CA ILE A 298 -21.27 -0.21 -11.39
C ILE A 298 -21.29 1.32 -11.36
N ILE A 299 -20.20 1.95 -10.94
CA ILE A 299 -20.12 3.41 -10.74
C ILE A 299 -19.94 4.13 -12.08
N LEU A 300 -19.07 3.63 -12.94
CA LEU A 300 -18.75 4.25 -14.23
C LEU A 300 -19.75 3.86 -15.33
N LYS A 301 -20.79 3.09 -15.00
CA LYS A 301 -21.79 2.64 -15.96
C LYS A 301 -22.45 3.82 -16.66
N ASN A 302 -22.35 3.83 -17.98
CA ASN A 302 -22.99 4.81 -18.85
C ASN A 302 -23.33 4.16 -20.20
N ASP A 303 -24.26 4.77 -20.95
CA ASP A 303 -24.66 4.34 -22.30
C ASP A 303 -24.31 5.37 -23.39
N HIS A 304 -23.31 6.23 -23.13
CA HIS A 304 -22.95 7.42 -23.90
C HIS A 304 -23.97 8.57 -23.92
N ARG A 305 -25.20 8.36 -23.43
CA ARG A 305 -26.22 9.40 -23.29
C ARG A 305 -26.50 9.74 -21.84
N TYR A 306 -26.46 8.74 -20.97
CA TYR A 306 -26.75 8.84 -19.55
C TYR A 306 -25.66 8.15 -18.76
N TYR A 307 -25.18 8.84 -17.73
CA TYR A 307 -24.35 8.27 -16.68
C TYR A 307 -25.27 7.77 -15.58
N GLN A 308 -24.99 6.58 -15.03
CA GLN A 308 -25.74 6.06 -13.90
C GLN A 308 -25.67 7.01 -12.69
N PHE A 309 -24.54 7.71 -12.55
CA PHE A 309 -24.33 8.77 -11.57
C PHE A 309 -23.88 10.03 -12.31
N SER A 310 -24.73 11.06 -12.33
CA SER A 310 -24.50 12.24 -13.17
C SER A 310 -23.23 12.99 -12.81
N SER A 311 -22.82 12.93 -11.54
CA SER A 311 -21.59 13.54 -11.04
C SER A 311 -20.32 13.11 -11.79
N PHE A 312 -20.32 11.94 -12.44
CA PHE A 312 -19.21 11.43 -13.27
C PHE A 312 -19.26 11.89 -14.73
N ASN A 313 -20.29 12.62 -15.14
CA ASN A 313 -20.36 13.24 -16.46
C ASN A 313 -19.47 14.50 -16.48
N PRO A 314 -18.49 14.62 -17.39
CA PRO A 314 -17.66 15.83 -17.51
C PRO A 314 -18.43 17.13 -17.72
N ALA A 315 -19.67 17.06 -18.21
CA ALA A 315 -20.55 18.22 -18.37
C ALA A 315 -21.37 18.59 -17.11
N ASP A 316 -21.34 17.76 -16.05
CA ASP A 316 -22.04 18.04 -14.78
C ASP A 316 -21.28 19.14 -14.00
N PRO A 317 -21.97 20.16 -13.46
CA PRO A 317 -21.33 21.20 -12.65
C PRO A 317 -20.59 20.69 -11.41
N ASN A 318 -20.92 19.48 -10.92
CA ASN A 318 -20.24 18.84 -9.80
C ASN A 318 -18.99 18.06 -10.22
N TYR A 319 -18.75 17.84 -11.51
CA TYR A 319 -17.60 17.07 -11.99
C TYR A 319 -16.26 17.65 -11.51
N PRO A 320 -15.99 18.98 -11.56
CA PRO A 320 -14.72 19.53 -11.08
C PRO A 320 -14.42 19.22 -9.62
N VAL A 321 -15.42 19.31 -8.73
CA VAL A 321 -15.25 19.01 -7.30
C VAL A 321 -15.14 17.50 -7.05
N LEU A 322 -15.74 16.66 -7.91
CA LEU A 322 -15.59 15.21 -7.85
C LEU A 322 -14.15 14.76 -8.19
N ILE A 323 -13.57 15.33 -9.26
CA ILE A 323 -12.24 14.94 -9.75
C ILE A 323 -11.12 15.55 -8.93
N ASP A 324 -11.32 16.70 -8.32
CA ASP A 324 -10.32 17.32 -7.45
C ASP A 324 -10.98 17.93 -6.21
N PRO A 325 -11.32 17.10 -5.20
CA PRO A 325 -12.01 17.52 -3.98
C PRO A 325 -11.30 18.61 -3.17
N PHE A 326 -10.04 18.92 -3.46
CA PHE A 326 -9.24 19.94 -2.76
C PHE A 326 -9.01 21.21 -3.60
N ASN A 327 -9.29 21.19 -4.90
CA ASN A 327 -9.12 22.36 -5.77
C ASN A 327 -10.27 23.36 -5.53
N ALA A 328 -9.99 24.38 -4.70
CA ALA A 328 -10.91 25.42 -4.22
C ALA A 328 -11.90 25.00 -3.10
N ALA A 329 -11.57 23.94 -2.36
CA ALA A 329 -12.40 23.47 -1.25
C ALA A 329 -12.32 24.39 -0.03
N ASP A 330 -13.49 24.67 0.57
CA ASP A 330 -13.56 25.13 1.95
C ASP A 330 -13.37 23.95 2.93
N GLU A 331 -13.18 24.26 4.21
CA GLU A 331 -12.99 23.25 5.26
C GLU A 331 -14.15 22.22 5.29
N THR A 332 -15.37 22.66 4.98
CA THR A 332 -16.56 21.81 4.89
C THR A 332 -16.43 20.75 3.80
N THR A 333 -15.98 21.16 2.61
CA THR A 333 -15.82 20.29 1.44
C THR A 333 -14.69 19.28 1.68
N SER A 334 -13.55 19.72 2.22
CA SER A 334 -12.46 18.81 2.60
C SER A 334 -12.89 17.81 3.66
N LYS A 335 -13.66 18.25 4.67
CA LYS A 335 -14.21 17.35 5.69
C LYS A 335 -15.18 16.33 5.10
N ALA A 336 -16.05 16.73 4.18
CA ALA A 336 -16.98 15.83 3.52
C ALA A 336 -16.25 14.78 2.65
N TRP A 337 -15.13 15.14 2.01
CA TRP A 337 -14.28 14.18 1.30
C TRP A 337 -13.71 13.13 2.26
N PHE A 338 -13.12 13.56 3.38
CA PHE A 338 -12.61 12.63 4.38
C PHE A 338 -13.69 11.73 4.96
N GLU A 339 -14.89 12.26 5.21
CA GLU A 339 -16.01 11.46 5.71
C GLU A 339 -16.49 10.43 4.67
N ALA A 340 -16.59 10.83 3.40
CA ALA A 340 -16.92 9.92 2.30
C ALA A 340 -15.87 8.80 2.13
N TYR A 341 -14.58 9.14 2.25
CA TYR A 341 -13.50 8.15 2.23
C TYR A 341 -13.59 7.18 3.40
N ASP A 342 -13.76 7.66 4.63
CA ASP A 342 -13.84 6.82 5.82
C ASP A 342 -15.07 5.88 5.75
N VAL A 343 -16.19 6.34 5.18
CA VAL A 343 -17.36 5.52 4.89
C VAL A 343 -17.04 4.45 3.83
N ALA A 344 -16.41 4.84 2.72
CA ALA A 344 -16.04 3.91 1.66
C ALA A 344 -15.11 2.80 2.18
N GLU A 345 -14.06 3.16 2.94
CA GLU A 345 -13.14 2.21 3.56
C GLU A 345 -13.87 1.24 4.50
N SER A 346 -14.78 1.75 5.35
CA SER A 346 -15.56 0.91 6.26
C SER A 346 -16.48 -0.08 5.52
N ILE A 347 -17.02 0.32 4.36
CA ILE A 347 -17.88 -0.51 3.53
C ILE A 347 -17.07 -1.57 2.79
N THR A 348 -15.96 -1.21 2.14
CA THR A 348 -15.12 -2.17 1.41
C THR A 348 -14.43 -3.16 2.35
N ALA A 349 -14.13 -2.76 3.58
CA ALA A 349 -13.59 -3.63 4.63
C ALA A 349 -14.63 -4.51 5.35
N ASP A 350 -15.91 -4.50 4.93
CA ASP A 350 -17.00 -5.25 5.57
C ASP A 350 -17.22 -4.92 7.08
N ILE A 351 -16.82 -3.72 7.52
CA ILE A 351 -16.99 -3.25 8.91
C ILE A 351 -18.35 -2.58 9.11
N SER A 352 -18.79 -1.79 8.13
CA SER A 352 -20.06 -1.07 8.16
C SER A 352 -21.26 -2.03 8.14
N LYS A 353 -22.43 -1.58 8.60
CA LYS A 353 -23.73 -2.28 8.47
C LYS A 353 -24.63 -1.52 7.51
N ASP A 354 -25.45 -2.24 6.74
CA ASP A 354 -26.37 -1.64 5.78
C ASP A 354 -27.52 -0.90 6.47
N PRO A 355 -27.63 0.45 6.35
CA PRO A 355 -28.73 1.21 6.93
C PRO A 355 -29.97 1.26 6.02
N THR A 356 -29.88 0.79 4.78
CA THR A 356 -30.88 0.95 3.70
C THR A 356 -31.82 -0.23 3.55
N GLU A 357 -31.60 -1.29 4.34
CA GLU A 357 -32.36 -2.54 4.32
C GLU A 357 -32.25 -3.30 2.99
N GLY A 358 -31.08 -3.28 2.35
CA GLY A 358 -30.81 -3.99 1.09
C GLY A 358 -31.15 -3.19 -0.16
N ALA A 359 -31.20 -1.86 -0.10
CA ALA A 359 -31.53 -1.04 -1.25
C ALA A 359 -30.47 -1.14 -2.35
N THR A 360 -30.91 -1.07 -3.61
CA THR A 360 -30.09 -1.05 -4.82
C THR A 360 -30.34 0.20 -5.67
N PHE A 361 -31.25 1.07 -5.26
CA PHE A 361 -31.52 2.36 -5.89
C PHE A 361 -31.75 3.45 -4.85
N PHE A 362 -31.51 4.70 -5.23
CA PHE A 362 -31.83 5.87 -4.44
C PHE A 362 -32.10 7.09 -5.32
N HIS A 363 -32.76 8.11 -4.76
CA HIS A 363 -32.83 9.46 -5.34
C HIS A 363 -32.94 10.53 -4.25
N SER A 364 -32.59 11.78 -4.58
CA SER A 364 -32.82 12.94 -3.69
C SER A 364 -34.32 13.16 -3.49
N SER A 365 -34.72 13.55 -2.28
CA SER A 365 -36.09 13.96 -1.95
C SER A 365 -36.58 15.20 -2.72
N ASP A 366 -35.67 15.91 -3.40
CA ASP A 366 -36.01 17.02 -4.29
C ASP A 366 -36.67 16.54 -5.60
N LEU A 367 -36.49 15.27 -5.95
CA LEU A 367 -37.13 14.61 -7.08
C LEU A 367 -38.43 13.92 -6.64
N SER A 368 -39.43 13.92 -7.52
CA SER A 368 -40.70 13.24 -7.24
C SER A 368 -40.51 11.73 -7.13
N GLN A 369 -40.91 11.18 -5.99
CA GLN A 369 -40.96 9.73 -5.78
C GLN A 369 -41.88 9.04 -6.80
N GLU A 370 -42.99 9.68 -7.19
CA GLU A 370 -43.90 9.14 -8.21
C GLU A 370 -43.20 9.04 -9.56
N GLN A 371 -42.52 10.10 -10.00
CA GLN A 371 -41.77 10.08 -11.26
C GLN A 371 -40.64 9.05 -11.22
N PHE A 372 -39.94 8.93 -10.09
CA PHE A 372 -38.92 7.91 -9.92
C PHE A 372 -39.48 6.49 -10.11
N LEU A 373 -40.62 6.20 -9.49
CA LEU A 373 -41.28 4.89 -9.53
C LEU A 373 -41.98 4.57 -10.86
N ILE A 374 -42.25 5.56 -11.71
CA ILE A 374 -42.92 5.37 -13.00
C ILE A 374 -41.94 5.44 -14.17
N GLU A 375 -40.96 6.36 -14.11
CA GLU A 375 -40.12 6.71 -15.25
C GLU A 375 -38.68 6.19 -15.10
N SER A 376 -38.12 6.21 -13.88
CA SER A 376 -36.72 5.85 -13.65
C SER A 376 -36.54 4.36 -13.34
N VAL A 377 -37.26 3.85 -12.34
CA VAL A 377 -37.20 2.45 -11.92
C VAL A 377 -38.61 1.93 -11.66
N PRO A 378 -39.35 1.56 -12.73
CA PRO A 378 -40.70 1.03 -12.62
C PRO A 378 -40.83 -0.10 -11.59
N GLY A 379 -41.66 0.12 -10.57
CA GLY A 379 -41.96 -0.88 -9.54
C GLY A 379 -40.90 -1.06 -8.45
N ALA A 380 -39.92 -0.16 -8.34
CA ALA A 380 -38.97 -0.19 -7.23
C ALA A 380 -39.68 -0.15 -5.86
N ILE A 381 -39.16 -0.91 -4.90
CA ILE A 381 -39.81 -1.08 -3.59
C ILE A 381 -39.15 -0.13 -2.61
N PHE A 382 -39.89 0.88 -2.14
CA PHE A 382 -39.39 1.81 -1.12
C PHE A 382 -38.97 1.05 0.13
N THR A 383 -37.75 1.30 0.61
CA THR A 383 -37.25 0.75 1.86
C THR A 383 -37.29 1.79 2.96
N LYS A 384 -36.54 2.88 2.78
CA LYS A 384 -36.29 3.85 3.84
C LYS A 384 -35.91 5.22 3.28
N ARG A 385 -36.14 6.25 4.10
CA ARG A 385 -35.58 7.60 3.89
C ARG A 385 -34.53 7.86 4.96
N ILE A 386 -33.35 8.32 4.54
CA ILE A 386 -32.26 8.74 5.45
C ILE A 386 -31.86 10.15 5.03
N GLY A 387 -32.12 11.14 5.89
CA GLY A 387 -31.98 12.54 5.52
C GLY A 387 -32.85 12.90 4.31
N ASN A 388 -32.22 13.46 3.28
CA ASN A 388 -32.87 13.84 2.03
C ASN A 388 -32.71 12.81 0.92
N ILE A 389 -32.39 11.55 1.25
CA ILE A 389 -32.26 10.47 0.27
C ILE A 389 -33.30 9.39 0.54
N LEU A 390 -34.04 9.00 -0.51
CA LEU A 390 -34.98 7.89 -0.49
C LEU A 390 -34.33 6.68 -1.13
N PHE A 391 -34.46 5.51 -0.49
CA PHE A 391 -33.83 4.26 -0.89
C PHE A 391 -34.88 3.21 -1.29
N TYR A 392 -34.52 2.38 -2.28
CA TYR A 392 -35.41 1.38 -2.87
C TYR A 392 -34.69 0.08 -3.20
N LYS A 393 -35.39 -1.04 -3.09
CA LYS A 393 -34.99 -2.34 -3.64
C LYS A 393 -35.37 -2.47 -5.10
N ASP A 394 -34.69 -3.39 -5.78
CA ASP A 394 -35.03 -3.76 -7.13
C ASP A 394 -36.42 -4.41 -7.16
N PRO A 395 -37.26 -4.12 -8.16
CA PRO A 395 -38.55 -4.80 -8.32
C PRO A 395 -38.42 -6.33 -8.41
N ASN A 396 -37.27 -6.85 -8.86
CA ASN A 396 -37.01 -8.29 -8.92
C ASN A 396 -36.45 -8.86 -7.60
N ASP A 397 -36.42 -8.08 -6.51
CA ASP A 397 -36.09 -8.54 -5.15
C ASP A 397 -37.35 -8.74 -4.27
N ALA A 398 -38.55 -8.57 -4.85
CA ALA A 398 -39.85 -8.68 -4.18
C ALA A 398 -40.18 -10.08 -3.66
#